data_AF-A0A6B3H6R3-F1
#
_entry.id   AF-A0A6B3H6R3-F1
#
_cell.length_a   1.000
_cell.length_b   1.000
_cell.length_c   1.000
_cell.angle_alpha   90.00
_cell.angle_beta   90.00
_cell.angle_gamma   90.00
#
_symmetry.space_group_name_H-M   'P 1'
#
loop_
_entity.id
_entity.type
_entity.pdbx_description
1 polymer ?
#
loop_
_entity_poly.entity_id
_entity_poly.type
_entity_poly.pdbx_seq_one_letter_code
_entity_poly.pdbx_strand_id
1 'polypeptide(L)'
;LGALREAVRGDGPDAPRLWTLVDGTGRLGIACAAPVLRHIYRETSSSHLRGRAARALAATDPTFATGFAVECLWDCEETTREVAALHAETGDIRVAERLRRLAADP
;
A
#
# COMPACT_ATOMS: atom_id res chain seq x y z
N LEU A 1 -17.36 0.16 -3.39
CA LEU A 1 -16.48 0.44 -4.55
C LEU A 1 -16.85 1.71 -5.33
N GLY A 2 -18.13 1.97 -5.63
CA GLY A 2 -18.54 3.18 -6.38
C GLY A 2 -17.97 4.47 -5.80
N ALA A 3 -18.14 4.71 -4.49
CA ALA A 3 -17.60 5.88 -3.82
C ALA A 3 -16.07 6.05 -3.95
N LEU A 4 -15.29 4.97 -3.99
CA LEU A 4 -13.83 5.04 -4.16
C LEU A 4 -13.47 5.49 -5.58
N ARG A 5 -14.14 4.92 -6.60
CA ARG A 5 -13.93 5.30 -8.00
C ARG A 5 -14.33 6.74 -8.28
N GLU A 6 -15.48 7.15 -7.77
CA GLU A 6 -15.96 8.52 -7.91
C GLU A 6 -15.03 9.53 -7.23
N ALA A 7 -14.37 9.14 -6.12
CA ALA A 7 -13.41 10.00 -5.43
C ALA A 7 -12.19 10.27 -6.30
N VAL A 8 -11.59 9.18 -6.81
CA VAL A 8 -10.41 9.26 -7.67
C VAL A 8 -10.71 10.05 -8.96
N ARG A 9 -11.88 9.81 -9.59
CA ARG A 9 -12.24 10.47 -10.85
C ARG A 9 -12.58 11.95 -10.69
N GLY A 10 -13.30 12.30 -9.62
CA GLY A 10 -13.77 13.68 -9.41
C GLY A 10 -12.71 14.57 -8.75
N ASP A 11 -12.05 14.03 -7.72
CA ASP A 11 -11.24 14.82 -6.78
C ASP A 11 -9.73 14.48 -6.87
N GLY A 12 -9.36 13.45 -7.63
CA GLY A 12 -7.97 13.00 -7.82
C GLY A 12 -7.44 12.03 -6.75
N PRO A 13 -6.18 11.58 -6.88
CA PRO A 13 -5.58 10.55 -6.03
C PRO A 13 -5.18 11.03 -4.62
N ASP A 14 -5.24 12.34 -4.36
CA ASP A 14 -4.93 12.96 -3.07
C ASP A 14 -6.19 13.45 -2.32
N ALA A 15 -7.38 13.14 -2.83
CA ALA A 15 -8.62 13.63 -2.28
C ALA A 15 -8.81 13.24 -0.80
N PRO A 16 -9.16 14.18 0.11
CA PRO A 16 -9.28 13.89 1.55
C PRO A 16 -10.24 12.74 1.88
N ARG A 17 -11.30 12.55 1.09
CA ARG A 17 -12.25 11.45 1.32
C ARG A 17 -11.66 10.06 1.06
N LEU A 18 -10.55 9.97 0.31
CA LEU A 18 -9.88 8.70 0.04
C LEU A 18 -9.36 8.04 1.30
N TRP A 19 -9.03 8.81 2.34
CA TRP A 19 -8.49 8.28 3.59
C TRP A 19 -9.42 7.24 4.21
N THR A 20 -10.67 7.62 4.47
CA THR A 20 -11.68 6.72 5.03
C THR A 20 -12.08 5.61 4.05
N LEU A 21 -12.15 5.91 2.76
CA LEU A 21 -12.55 4.94 1.75
C LEU A 21 -11.50 3.84 1.54
N VAL A 22 -10.22 4.18 1.53
CA VAL A 22 -9.11 3.23 1.45
C VAL A 22 -9.09 2.34 2.68
N ASP A 23 -9.14 2.93 3.88
CA ASP A 23 -9.17 2.19 5.14
C ASP A 23 -10.35 1.21 5.19
N GLY A 24 -11.56 1.68 4.84
CA GLY A 24 -12.76 0.84 4.80
C GLY A 24 -12.66 -0.29 3.75
N THR A 25 -12.07 0.00 2.58
CA THR A 25 -11.89 -0.99 1.52
C THR A 25 -10.96 -2.13 1.95
N GLY A 26 -9.85 -1.80 2.62
CA GLY A 26 -8.93 -2.78 3.18
C GLY A 26 -9.56 -3.61 4.29
N ARG A 27 -10.21 -2.95 5.27
CA ARG A 27 -10.85 -3.64 6.41
C ARG A 27 -11.95 -4.61 5.99
N LEU A 28 -12.69 -4.27 4.93
CA LEU A 28 -13.76 -5.12 4.40
C LEU A 28 -13.27 -6.16 3.37
N GLY A 29 -11.97 -6.19 3.05
CA GLY A 29 -11.39 -7.18 2.13
C GLY A 29 -11.99 -7.11 0.72
N ILE A 30 -12.32 -5.90 0.22
CA ILE A 30 -12.97 -5.73 -1.09
C ILE A 30 -11.95 -5.98 -2.21
N ALA A 31 -11.73 -7.25 -2.56
CA ALA A 31 -10.69 -7.67 -3.50
C ALA A 31 -10.77 -6.99 -4.88
N CYS A 32 -11.99 -6.76 -5.39
CA CYS A 32 -12.18 -6.08 -6.68
C CYS A 32 -11.79 -4.59 -6.68
N ALA A 33 -11.45 -4.03 -5.52
CA ALA A 33 -10.92 -2.68 -5.41
C ALA A 33 -9.40 -2.59 -5.68
N ALA A 34 -8.68 -3.72 -5.71
CA ALA A 34 -7.23 -3.75 -5.88
C ALA A 34 -6.74 -2.84 -7.03
N PRO A 35 -7.30 -2.86 -8.26
CA PRO A 35 -6.83 -1.96 -9.33
C PRO A 35 -6.89 -0.47 -8.98
N VAL A 36 -7.93 -0.03 -8.25
CA VAL A 36 -8.09 1.38 -7.84
C VAL A 36 -7.12 1.70 -6.71
N LEU A 37 -6.91 0.78 -5.76
CA LEU A 37 -5.93 0.95 -4.69
C LEU A 37 -4.50 1.03 -5.22
N ARG A 38 -4.15 0.23 -6.24
CA ARG A 38 -2.84 0.30 -6.93
C ARG A 38 -2.63 1.66 -7.59
N HIS A 39 -3.68 2.21 -8.20
CA HIS A 39 -3.63 3.56 -8.78
C HIS A 39 -3.41 4.61 -7.69
N ILE A 40 -4.18 4.58 -6.60
CA ILE A 40 -4.00 5.53 -5.48
C ILE A 40 -2.58 5.44 -4.91
N TYR A 41 -2.06 4.23 -4.68
CA TYR A 41 -0.70 4.02 -4.16
C TYR A 41 0.37 4.68 -5.05
N ARG A 42 0.24 4.57 -6.37
CA ARG A 42 1.23 5.10 -7.33
C ARG A 42 1.14 6.61 -7.51
N GLU A 43 -0.07 7.15 -7.51
CA GLU A 43 -0.30 8.54 -7.92
C GLU A 43 -0.41 9.51 -6.75
N THR A 44 -0.64 9.03 -5.52
CA THR A 44 -0.71 9.92 -4.36
C THR A 44 0.64 10.55 -4.06
N SER A 45 0.63 11.86 -3.84
CA SER A 45 1.78 12.60 -3.33
C SER A 45 1.96 12.43 -1.81
N SER A 46 0.91 11.98 -1.10
CA SER A 46 0.93 11.78 0.34
C SER A 46 1.52 10.43 0.72
N SER A 47 2.66 10.44 1.41
CA SER A 47 3.28 9.24 2.00
C SER A 47 2.34 8.51 2.97
N HIS A 48 1.56 9.26 3.76
CA HIS A 48 0.55 8.72 4.67
C HIS A 48 -0.61 8.03 3.95
N LEU A 49 -1.09 8.58 2.83
CA LEU A 49 -2.15 7.93 2.04
C LEU A 49 -1.61 6.71 1.31
N ARG A 50 -0.36 6.77 0.82
CA ARG A 50 0.34 5.63 0.23
C ARG A 50 0.46 4.46 1.20
N GLY A 51 0.85 4.72 2.46
CA GLY A 51 0.89 3.69 3.50
C GLY A 51 -0.46 3.06 3.82
N ARG A 52 -1.55 3.84 3.82
CA ARG A 52 -2.92 3.31 3.93
C ARG A 52 -3.31 2.45 2.73
N ALA A 53 -2.98 2.90 1.52
CA ALA A 53 -3.20 2.14 0.30
C ALA A 53 -2.42 0.82 0.32
N ALA A 54 -1.18 0.82 0.82
CA ALA A 54 -0.38 -0.39 1.01
C ALA A 54 -1.05 -1.39 1.96
N ARG A 55 -1.54 -0.93 3.14
CA ARG A 55 -2.33 -1.80 4.04
C ARG A 55 -3.59 -2.37 3.37
N ALA A 56 -4.30 -1.53 2.62
CA ALA A 56 -5.50 -1.98 1.91
C ALA A 56 -5.15 -3.00 0.81
N LEU A 57 -4.05 -2.79 0.08
CA LEU A 57 -3.54 -3.74 -0.91
C LEU A 57 -3.13 -5.06 -0.28
N ALA A 58 -2.43 -5.04 0.86
CA ALA A 58 -2.07 -6.25 1.59
C ALA A 58 -3.29 -7.14 1.93
N ALA A 59 -4.45 -6.52 2.18
CA ALA A 59 -5.70 -7.22 2.49
C ALA A 59 -6.54 -7.61 1.26
N THR A 60 -6.29 -7.03 0.08
CA THR A 60 -7.20 -7.13 -1.08
C THR A 60 -6.56 -7.64 -2.36
N ASP A 61 -5.23 -7.53 -2.47
CA ASP A 61 -4.48 -7.83 -3.67
C ASP A 61 -3.60 -9.08 -3.49
N PRO A 62 -3.90 -10.20 -4.17
CA PRO A 62 -3.13 -11.43 -4.05
C PRO A 62 -1.68 -11.30 -4.58
N THR A 63 -1.39 -10.29 -5.38
CA THR A 63 -0.04 -10.03 -5.92
C THR A 63 0.79 -9.07 -5.06
N PHE A 64 0.24 -8.62 -3.91
CA PHE A 64 0.90 -7.61 -3.07
C PHE A 64 2.31 -8.03 -2.65
N ALA A 65 2.48 -9.29 -2.21
CA ALA A 65 3.73 -9.82 -1.65
C ALA A 65 4.94 -9.72 -2.60
N THR A 66 4.73 -9.91 -3.90
CA THR A 66 5.80 -9.89 -4.92
C THR A 66 5.96 -8.53 -5.60
N GLY A 67 4.96 -7.65 -5.49
CA GLY A 67 4.96 -6.33 -6.10
C GLY A 67 5.12 -5.22 -5.06
N PHE A 68 4.00 -4.61 -4.68
CA PHE A 68 4.00 -3.41 -3.83
C PHE A 68 4.59 -3.62 -2.44
N ALA A 69 4.51 -4.83 -1.86
CA ALA A 69 5.20 -5.10 -0.60
C ALA A 69 6.71 -4.90 -0.74
N VAL A 70 7.30 -5.33 -1.87
CA VAL A 70 8.72 -5.10 -2.16
C VAL A 70 8.98 -3.60 -2.28
N GLU A 71 8.22 -2.87 -3.09
CA GLU A 71 8.37 -1.41 -3.23
C GLU A 71 8.28 -0.68 -1.87
N CYS A 72 7.34 -1.07 -1.00
CA CYS A 72 7.12 -0.48 0.31
C CYS A 72 8.33 -0.57 1.26
N LEU A 73 9.26 -1.51 1.05
CA LEU A 73 10.50 -1.61 1.85
C LEU A 73 11.41 -0.38 1.68
N TRP A 74 11.22 0.40 0.62
CA TRP A 74 11.95 1.64 0.33
C TRP A 74 11.11 2.90 0.56
N ASP A 75 9.90 2.76 1.11
CA ASP A 75 9.07 3.93 1.43
C ASP A 75 9.71 4.77 2.55
N CYS A 76 9.44 6.07 2.53
CA CYS A 76 9.92 7.00 3.55
C CYS A 76 9.21 6.82 4.90
N GLU A 77 7.96 6.38 4.92
CA GLU A 77 7.21 6.11 6.14
C GLU A 77 7.61 4.77 6.74
N GLU A 78 8.00 4.80 8.01
CA GLU A 78 8.30 3.60 8.78
C GLU A 78 7.12 2.63 8.81
N THR A 79 5.92 3.12 9.07
CA THR A 79 4.72 2.28 9.13
C THR A 79 4.39 1.58 7.79
N THR A 80 4.81 2.15 6.66
CA THR A 80 4.70 1.51 5.34
C THR A 80 5.75 0.40 5.18
N ARG A 81 6.99 0.65 5.65
CA ARG A 81 8.06 -0.36 5.69
C ARG A 81 7.72 -1.53 6.62
N GLU A 82 7.02 -1.30 7.73
CA GLU A 82 6.54 -2.37 8.61
C GLU A 82 5.57 -3.30 7.89
N VAL A 83 4.59 -2.73 7.18
CA VAL A 83 3.63 -3.50 6.37
C VAL A 83 4.39 -4.33 5.32
N ALA A 84 5.37 -3.72 4.67
CA ALA A 84 6.24 -4.41 3.73
C ALA A 84 6.97 -5.60 4.37
N ALA A 85 7.58 -5.39 5.54
CA ALA A 85 8.34 -6.43 6.23
C ALA A 85 7.51 -7.63 6.64
N LEU A 86 6.22 -7.43 6.92
CA LEU A 86 5.28 -8.51 7.25
C LEU A 86 4.82 -9.32 6.02
N HIS A 87 4.88 -8.75 4.82
CA HIS A 87 4.21 -9.30 3.64
C HIS A 87 5.12 -9.60 2.44
N ALA A 88 6.29 -8.97 2.35
CA ALA A 88 7.17 -9.12 1.20
C ALA A 88 7.69 -10.56 1.09
N GLU A 89 7.67 -11.12 -0.11
CA GLU A 89 8.22 -12.45 -0.36
C GLU A 89 9.75 -12.44 -0.18
N THR A 90 10.26 -13.37 0.62
CA THR A 90 11.68 -13.41 1.04
C THR A 90 12.58 -14.22 0.10
N GLY A 91 12.04 -14.74 -1.01
CA GLY A 91 12.82 -15.46 -2.03
C GLY A 91 13.77 -14.56 -2.84
N ASP A 92 13.56 -13.24 -2.85
CA ASP A 92 14.46 -12.27 -3.49
C ASP A 92 15.57 -11.83 -2.51
N ILE A 93 16.83 -12.03 -2.89
CA ILE A 93 18.00 -11.67 -2.08
C ILE A 93 18.02 -10.17 -1.72
N ARG A 94 17.49 -9.30 -2.58
CA ARG A 94 17.41 -7.85 -2.35
C ARG A 94 16.44 -7.52 -1.22
N VAL A 95 15.33 -8.26 -1.13
CA VAL A 95 14.38 -8.16 -0.02
C VAL A 95 15.05 -8.59 1.29
N ALA A 96 15.69 -9.76 1.30
CA ALA A 96 16.38 -10.26 2.49
C ALA A 96 17.51 -9.34 2.98
N GLU A 97 18.26 -8.73 2.07
CA GLU A 97 19.26 -7.72 2.42
C GLU A 97 18.62 -6.44 2.97
N ARG A 98 17.57 -5.95 2.34
CA ARG A 98 16.88 -4.74 2.79
C ARG A 98 16.28 -4.91 4.18
N LEU A 99 15.65 -6.05 4.47
CA LEU A 99 15.12 -6.37 5.80
C LEU A 99 16.21 -6.40 6.87
N ARG A 100 17.36 -7.01 6.57
CA ARG A 100 18.52 -7.00 7.49
C ARG A 100 19.02 -5.60 7.78
N ARG A 101 19.05 -4.71 6.79
CA ARG A 101 19.43 -3.31 6.98
C ARG A 101 18.41 -2.56 7.85
N LEU A 102 17.11 -2.75 7.61
CA LEU A 102 16.06 -2.14 8.42
C LEU A 102 16.12 -2.60 9.89
N ALA A 103 16.39 -3.88 10.12
CA ALA A 103 16.52 -4.43 11.48
C ALA A 103 17.78 -3.96 12.23
N ALA A 104 18.76 -3.40 11.50
CA ALA A 104 20.00 -2.87 12.07
C ALA A 104 19.98 -1.34 12.21
N ASP A 105 18.90 -0.67 11.78
CA ASP A 105 18.68 0.77 11.93
C ASP A 105 18.22 1.04 13.37
N PRO A 106 18.94 1.87 14.16
CA PRO A 106 18.71 2.06 15.59
C PRO A 106 17.46 2.88 15.95
#